data_AF-A0A5K7Z1M9-F1
#
_entry.id   AF-A0A5K7Z1M9-F1
#
_cell.length_a   1.000
_cell.length_b   1.000
_cell.length_c   1.000
_cell.angle_alpha   90.00
_cell.angle_beta   90.00
_cell.angle_gamma   90.00
#
_symmetry.space_group_name_H-M   'P 1'
#
loop_
_entity.id
_entity.type
_entity.pdbx_description
1 polymer ?
#
loop_
_entity_poly.entity_id
_entity_poly.type
_entity_poly.pdbx_seq_one_letter_code
_entity_poly.pdbx_strand_id
1 'polypeptide(L)'
;MSKVKLGFREWTKFSVNCCSGCSNNCRYCYAKGMAVRFRQLTVEEWPLERIREKDVIKPQKSYDGRVMFPSSHDITPANLDACMTVIGNLLGAGNEILIVSKPRFECIDRICREFQAASDLCCSTATGAGFTVRTLYTTTGQELFIFKRPIIFNGISDLVTKHDFADRALVVTLPPIRAESRRPMSEIKREWQTLRPYALGALCDAIVEALRNYDHVHLDRAPRMADFAKWVVAAEPALPWERGQFMVEYEKNRLELIEVAIESDPISLSVMEMMNRLEGNKWTGTPTGLLKELAGYVPNNGARKKNWPQAPNIFTNRLRRVQTFLRAKGIEVEHTKSGKRRITLKMWSQGA
;
A
#
# COMPACT_ATOMS: atom_id res chain seq x y z
N MET A 1 -34.85 -11.57 12.05
CA MET A 1 -34.05 -10.38 11.68
C MET A 1 -32.75 -10.42 12.48
N SER A 2 -31.62 -10.71 11.85
CA SER A 2 -30.31 -10.65 12.52
C SER A 2 -29.99 -9.19 12.86
N LYS A 3 -29.57 -8.92 14.11
CA LYS A 3 -29.09 -7.59 14.51
C LYS A 3 -27.94 -7.20 13.58
N VAL A 4 -28.09 -6.08 12.87
CA VAL A 4 -27.00 -5.46 12.10
C VAL A 4 -25.82 -5.28 13.04
N LYS A 5 -24.70 -5.93 12.75
CA LYS A 5 -23.45 -5.72 13.50
C LYS A 5 -22.96 -4.33 13.11
N LEU A 6 -22.77 -3.45 14.08
CA LEU A 6 -22.24 -2.10 13.90
C LEU A 6 -20.84 -2.00 14.50
N GLY A 7 -19.91 -1.32 13.82
CA GLY A 7 -18.57 -0.99 14.31
C GLY A 7 -17.57 -2.15 14.23
N PHE A 8 -16.68 -2.32 15.22
CA PHE A 8 -15.58 -3.30 15.16
C PHE A 8 -16.06 -4.75 14.92
N ARG A 9 -17.29 -5.08 15.37
CA ARG A 9 -17.90 -6.41 15.20
C ARG A 9 -18.29 -6.74 13.76
N GLU A 10 -18.26 -5.75 12.86
CA GLU A 10 -18.36 -5.96 11.41
C GLU A 10 -17.09 -6.63 10.86
N TRP A 11 -15.94 -6.34 11.46
CA TRP A 11 -14.63 -6.69 10.91
C TRP A 11 -13.99 -7.88 11.64
N THR A 12 -14.24 -8.05 12.94
CA THR A 12 -13.72 -9.17 13.73
C THR A 12 -14.70 -9.68 14.78
N LYS A 13 -14.58 -10.97 15.12
CA LYS A 13 -15.36 -11.61 16.20
C LYS A 13 -14.60 -11.58 17.53
N PHE A 14 -13.27 -11.51 17.46
CA PHE A 14 -12.38 -11.54 18.60
C PHE A 14 -11.38 -10.39 18.58
N SER A 15 -10.82 -10.07 19.75
CA SER A 15 -9.81 -9.04 19.92
C SER A 15 -8.78 -9.46 20.97
N VAL A 16 -7.51 -9.18 20.70
CA VAL A 16 -6.40 -9.39 21.63
C VAL A 16 -5.68 -8.06 21.87
N ASN A 17 -5.12 -7.87 23.06
CA ASN A 17 -4.34 -6.70 23.44
C ASN A 17 -3.23 -7.13 24.39
N CYS A 18 -2.07 -6.48 24.32
CA CYS A 18 -0.96 -6.72 25.23
C CYS A 18 -0.51 -5.49 26.01
N CYS A 19 -1.08 -4.31 25.75
CA CYS A 19 -0.76 -3.09 26.48
C CYS A 19 -1.96 -2.51 27.23
N SER A 20 -1.66 -1.80 28.31
CA SER A 20 -2.55 -0.87 28.99
C SER A 20 -2.13 0.57 28.66
N GLY A 21 -3.11 1.42 28.38
CA GLY A 21 -2.85 2.79 27.93
C GLY A 21 -2.35 2.86 26.48
N CYS A 22 -2.13 4.08 26.00
CA CYS A 22 -1.57 4.33 24.69
C CYS A 22 -0.90 5.71 24.66
N SER A 23 0.38 5.74 24.32
CA SER A 23 1.23 6.95 24.28
C SER A 23 0.72 8.03 23.31
N ASN A 24 -0.10 7.65 22.34
CA ASN A 24 -0.74 8.58 21.41
C ASN A 24 -1.73 9.55 22.06
N ASN A 25 -2.31 9.19 23.22
CA ASN A 25 -3.25 10.01 23.98
C ASN A 25 -4.32 10.74 23.14
N CYS A 26 -4.95 10.05 22.18
CA CYS A 26 -5.89 10.69 21.25
C CYS A 26 -7.10 11.29 22.00
N ARG A 27 -7.49 12.52 21.63
CA ARG A 27 -8.60 13.27 22.25
C ARG A 27 -9.92 12.51 22.27
N TYR A 28 -10.23 11.76 21.20
CA TYR A 28 -11.48 11.02 21.02
C TYR A 28 -11.27 9.50 21.08
N CYS A 29 -10.32 9.04 21.89
CA CYS A 29 -10.05 7.61 22.02
C CYS A 29 -11.18 6.91 22.78
N TYR A 30 -11.93 6.05 22.09
CA TYR A 30 -12.96 5.19 22.72
C TYR A 30 -12.37 4.33 23.84
N ALA A 31 -11.21 3.72 23.62
CA ALA A 31 -10.55 2.88 24.63
C ALA A 31 -10.15 3.67 25.87
N LYS A 32 -9.69 4.94 25.71
CA LYS A 32 -9.45 5.86 26.84
C LYS A 32 -10.73 6.12 27.62
N GLY A 33 -11.81 6.47 26.92
CA GLY A 33 -13.11 6.74 27.53
C GLY A 33 -13.62 5.53 28.33
N MET A 34 -13.47 4.32 27.79
CA MET A 34 -13.88 3.09 28.49
C MET A 34 -12.98 2.77 29.68
N ALA A 35 -11.66 2.87 29.55
CA ALA A 35 -10.74 2.60 30.65
C ALA A 35 -10.98 3.54 31.85
N VAL A 36 -11.21 4.83 31.59
CA VAL A 36 -11.55 5.80 32.63
C VAL A 36 -12.92 5.53 33.22
N ARG A 37 -13.94 5.29 32.39
CA ARG A 37 -15.31 4.99 32.83
C ARG A 37 -15.38 3.78 33.76
N PHE A 38 -14.62 2.73 33.44
CA PHE A 38 -14.57 1.49 34.22
C PHE A 38 -13.45 1.47 35.27
N ARG A 39 -12.82 2.63 35.57
CA ARG A 39 -11.77 2.78 36.60
C ARG A 39 -10.58 1.83 36.42
N GLN A 40 -10.26 1.48 35.18
CA GLN A 40 -9.09 0.67 34.84
C GLN A 40 -7.82 1.52 34.79
N LEU A 41 -7.94 2.76 34.31
CA LEU A 41 -6.86 3.76 34.24
C LEU A 41 -7.47 5.15 34.43
N THR A 42 -6.71 6.05 35.06
CA THR A 42 -7.02 7.48 35.07
C THR A 42 -6.70 8.16 33.73
N VAL A 43 -7.15 9.41 33.58
CA VAL A 43 -6.89 10.22 32.37
C VAL A 43 -5.39 10.49 32.23
N GLU A 44 -4.70 10.63 33.36
CA GLU A 44 -3.28 10.92 33.54
C GLU A 44 -2.41 9.66 33.34
N GLU A 45 -2.93 8.49 33.69
CA GLU A 45 -2.23 7.21 33.46
C GLU A 45 -2.37 6.71 32.02
N TRP A 46 -3.45 7.07 31.30
CA TRP A 46 -3.68 6.60 29.94
C TRP A 46 -2.50 6.80 28.96
N PRO A 47 -1.79 7.95 28.95
CA PRO A 47 -0.64 8.16 28.06
C PRO A 47 0.58 7.30 28.43
N LEU A 48 0.63 6.79 29.66
CA LEU A 48 1.70 5.93 30.14
C LEU A 48 1.45 4.50 29.64
N GLU A 49 1.83 4.25 28.40
CA GLU A 49 1.74 2.92 27.78
C GLU A 49 2.57 1.90 28.57
N ARG A 50 1.93 0.83 29.01
CA ARG A 50 2.55 -0.25 29.78
C ARG A 50 2.29 -1.60 29.11
N ILE A 51 3.37 -2.29 28.78
CA ILE A 51 3.32 -3.67 28.29
C ILE A 51 2.88 -4.57 29.44
N ARG A 52 1.90 -5.44 29.19
CA ARG A 52 1.44 -6.46 30.12
C ARG A 52 2.10 -7.77 29.73
N GLU A 53 3.27 -8.06 30.31
CA GLU A 53 4.06 -9.25 29.97
C GLU A 53 3.26 -10.55 30.01
N LYS A 54 2.35 -10.69 30.98
CA LYS A 54 1.43 -11.83 31.09
C LYS A 54 0.57 -12.06 29.84
N ASP A 55 0.23 -11.01 29.09
CA ASP A 55 -0.56 -11.09 27.86
C ASP A 55 0.33 -11.30 26.63
N VAL A 56 1.60 -10.88 26.69
CA VAL A 56 2.59 -11.09 25.63
C VAL A 56 2.96 -12.58 25.52
N ILE A 57 3.26 -13.21 26.66
CA ILE A 57 3.67 -14.61 26.73
C ILE A 57 2.48 -15.58 26.72
N LYS A 58 1.25 -15.07 26.76
CA LYS A 58 0.05 -15.89 26.84
C LYS A 58 -0.06 -16.79 25.60
N PRO A 59 -0.14 -18.13 25.78
CA PRO A 59 -0.41 -19.04 24.68
C PRO A 59 -1.72 -18.65 23.97
N GLN A 60 -1.66 -18.54 22.65
CA GLN A 60 -2.83 -18.21 21.84
C GLN A 60 -3.50 -19.50 21.40
N LYS A 61 -4.83 -19.49 21.43
CA LYS A 61 -5.66 -20.57 20.87
C LYS A 61 -6.04 -20.24 19.43
N SER A 62 -6.51 -21.24 18.69
CA SER A 62 -7.20 -21.00 17.43
C SER A 62 -8.59 -20.43 17.69
N TYR A 63 -8.95 -19.37 16.97
CA TYR A 63 -10.23 -18.66 17.05
C TYR A 63 -11.06 -18.95 15.79
N ASP A 64 -12.34 -19.28 15.97
CA ASP A 64 -13.31 -19.46 14.88
C ASP A 64 -13.77 -18.10 14.32
N GLY A 65 -12.85 -17.44 13.60
CA GLY A 65 -13.03 -16.15 12.95
C GLY A 65 -11.87 -15.18 13.20
N ARG A 66 -11.85 -14.08 12.44
CA ARG A 66 -10.77 -13.09 12.47
C ARG A 66 -10.58 -12.44 13.85
N VAL A 67 -9.32 -12.28 14.24
CA VAL A 67 -8.87 -11.67 15.50
C VAL A 67 -8.31 -10.27 15.22
N MET A 68 -8.81 -9.25 15.90
CA MET A 68 -8.24 -7.90 15.83
C MET A 68 -7.07 -7.76 16.80
N PHE A 69 -5.95 -7.19 16.35
CA PHE A 69 -4.82 -6.87 17.22
C PHE A 69 -4.07 -5.60 16.78
N PRO A 70 -3.75 -4.67 17.69
CA PRO A 70 -4.44 -4.40 18.94
C PRO A 70 -5.83 -3.78 18.68
N SER A 71 -6.70 -3.81 19.71
CA SER A 71 -8.02 -3.16 19.66
C SER A 71 -8.14 -1.93 20.57
N SER A 72 -7.30 -1.82 21.61
CA SER A 72 -7.40 -0.79 22.64
C SER A 72 -6.17 0.12 22.73
N HIS A 73 -5.06 -0.25 22.11
CA HIS A 73 -3.83 0.52 22.02
C HIS A 73 -3.33 0.55 20.58
N ASP A 74 -2.23 1.24 20.34
CA ASP A 74 -1.56 1.27 19.04
C ASP A 74 -0.29 0.42 19.10
N ILE A 75 0.28 0.12 17.94
CA ILE A 75 1.64 -0.41 17.84
C ILE A 75 2.58 0.79 17.75
N THR A 76 3.52 0.88 18.69
CA THR A 76 4.48 1.97 18.83
C THR A 76 5.89 1.38 18.89
N PRO A 77 6.95 2.16 18.66
CA PRO A 77 8.32 1.66 18.79
C PRO A 77 8.61 1.07 20.17
N ALA A 78 8.01 1.66 21.21
CA ALA A 78 8.20 1.24 22.59
C ALA A 78 7.56 -0.13 22.90
N ASN A 79 6.52 -0.53 22.18
CA ASN A 79 5.82 -1.80 22.40
C ASN A 79 5.95 -2.79 21.24
N LEU A 80 6.77 -2.46 20.22
CA LEU A 80 6.82 -3.19 18.96
C LEU A 80 7.26 -4.64 19.18
N ASP A 81 8.30 -4.89 19.97
CA ASP A 81 8.78 -6.25 20.27
C ASP A 81 7.68 -7.12 20.89
N ALA A 82 7.02 -6.60 21.92
CA ALA A 82 5.90 -7.27 22.57
C ALA A 82 4.73 -7.53 21.60
N CYS A 83 4.44 -6.58 20.71
CA CYS A 83 3.42 -6.75 19.68
C CYS A 83 3.82 -7.84 18.66
N MET A 84 5.09 -7.88 18.23
CA MET A 84 5.59 -8.89 17.30
C MET A 84 5.48 -10.31 17.89
N THR A 85 5.80 -10.48 19.18
CA THR A 85 5.61 -11.75 19.88
C THR A 85 4.14 -12.20 19.87
N VAL A 86 3.20 -11.29 20.17
CA VAL A 86 1.77 -11.62 20.18
C VAL A 86 1.26 -11.95 18.78
N ILE A 87 1.66 -11.17 17.77
CA ILE A 87 1.32 -11.45 16.37
C ILE A 87 1.86 -12.84 15.98
N GLY A 88 3.12 -13.14 16.29
CA GLY A 88 3.74 -14.44 16.03
C GLY A 88 2.99 -15.59 16.70
N ASN A 89 2.60 -15.43 17.96
CA ASN A 89 1.84 -16.44 18.71
C ASN A 89 0.43 -16.66 18.13
N LEU A 90 -0.26 -15.57 17.74
CA LEU A 90 -1.58 -15.65 17.11
C LEU A 90 -1.50 -16.38 15.76
N LEU A 91 -0.52 -16.04 14.92
CA LEU A 91 -0.30 -16.71 13.63
C LEU A 91 0.11 -18.18 13.82
N GLY A 92 1.00 -18.46 14.78
CA GLY A 92 1.44 -19.83 15.10
C GLY A 92 0.29 -20.74 15.57
N ALA A 93 -0.77 -20.17 16.13
CA ALA A 93 -2.00 -20.88 16.49
C ALA A 93 -3.02 -21.00 15.35
N GLY A 94 -2.67 -20.58 14.12
CA GLY A 94 -3.49 -20.68 12.91
C GLY A 94 -4.61 -19.65 12.81
N ASN A 95 -4.41 -18.44 13.36
CA ASN A 95 -5.42 -17.39 13.36
C ASN A 95 -5.28 -16.41 12.20
N GLU A 96 -6.41 -16.02 11.63
CA GLU A 96 -6.48 -14.85 10.76
C GLU A 96 -6.49 -13.56 11.62
N ILE A 97 -5.54 -12.64 11.36
CA ILE A 97 -5.36 -11.43 12.17
C ILE A 97 -5.64 -10.16 11.35
N LEU A 98 -6.50 -9.28 11.89
CA LEU A 98 -6.61 -7.90 11.45
C LEU A 98 -5.69 -7.02 12.30
N ILE A 99 -4.59 -6.55 11.72
CA ILE A 99 -3.70 -5.63 12.40
C ILE A 99 -4.22 -4.19 12.28
N VAL A 100 -4.34 -3.49 13.40
CA VAL A 100 -4.81 -2.11 13.43
C VAL A 100 -3.79 -1.22 14.12
N SER A 101 -3.09 -0.42 13.34
CA SER A 101 -2.10 0.54 13.85
C SER A 101 -2.20 1.89 13.14
N LYS A 102 -1.65 2.94 13.75
CA LYS A 102 -1.38 4.22 13.09
C LYS A 102 -0.23 4.08 12.08
N PRO A 103 -0.12 4.98 11.09
CA PRO A 103 0.89 4.89 10.05
C PRO A 103 2.29 5.27 10.57
N ARG A 104 2.92 4.38 11.35
CA ARG A 104 4.31 4.49 11.78
C ARG A 104 5.17 3.60 10.89
N PHE A 105 5.98 4.22 10.04
CA PHE A 105 6.76 3.49 9.03
C PHE A 105 7.65 2.41 9.65
N GLU A 106 8.38 2.72 10.72
CA GLU A 106 9.27 1.75 11.39
C GLU A 106 8.53 0.52 11.93
N CYS A 107 7.32 0.69 12.48
CA CYS A 107 6.50 -0.41 12.96
C CYS A 107 5.95 -1.22 11.79
N ILE A 108 5.41 -0.55 10.76
CA ILE A 108 4.83 -1.20 9.59
C ILE A 108 5.89 -1.95 8.78
N ASP A 109 7.04 -1.33 8.52
CA ASP A 109 8.18 -1.95 7.82
C ASP A 109 8.63 -3.22 8.54
N ARG A 110 8.80 -3.14 9.88
CA ARG A 110 9.21 -4.30 10.66
C ARG A 110 8.19 -5.43 10.64
N ILE A 111 6.91 -5.12 10.85
CA ILE A 111 5.81 -6.09 10.73
C ILE A 111 5.84 -6.73 9.34
N CYS A 112 5.96 -5.91 8.29
CA CYS A 112 5.96 -6.41 6.92
C CYS A 112 7.19 -7.24 6.58
N ARG A 113 8.36 -6.91 7.15
CA ARG A 113 9.63 -7.59 6.90
C ARG A 113 9.73 -8.91 7.63
N GLU A 114 9.30 -8.98 8.88
CA GLU A 114 9.33 -10.21 9.68
C GLU A 114 8.25 -11.19 9.22
N PHE A 115 7.10 -10.68 8.77
CA PHE A 115 6.04 -11.49 8.14
C PHE A 115 6.11 -11.41 6.60
N GLN A 116 7.34 -11.50 6.07
CA GLN A 116 7.87 -11.12 4.74
C GLN A 116 7.08 -11.45 3.46
N ALA A 117 5.97 -12.14 3.56
CA ALA A 117 4.96 -12.15 2.51
C ALA A 117 4.05 -10.88 2.54
N ALA A 118 4.35 -9.91 3.40
CA ALA A 118 3.60 -8.67 3.58
C ALA A 118 4.08 -7.48 2.71
N SER A 119 4.96 -7.68 1.73
CA SER A 119 5.19 -6.63 0.73
C SER A 119 3.96 -6.37 -0.15
N ASP A 120 3.11 -7.37 -0.32
CA ASP A 120 1.82 -7.25 -1.02
C ASP A 120 0.73 -6.64 -0.09
N LEU A 121 1.07 -6.38 1.18
CA LEU A 121 0.19 -5.89 2.25
C LEU A 121 -0.05 -4.37 2.19
N CYS A 122 0.97 -3.57 1.85
CA CYS A 122 0.78 -2.12 1.64
C CYS A 122 -0.19 -1.86 0.48
N CYS A 123 -0.15 -2.74 -0.51
CA CYS A 123 -0.94 -2.64 -1.71
C CYS A 123 -2.38 -3.15 -1.47
N SER A 124 -2.58 -4.19 -0.65
CA SER A 124 -3.91 -4.62 -0.20
C SER A 124 -4.62 -3.59 0.69
N THR A 125 -3.84 -2.77 1.40
CA THR A 125 -4.33 -1.78 2.38
C THR A 125 -5.10 -0.61 1.78
N ALA A 126 -4.75 -0.20 0.56
CA ALA A 126 -5.37 0.93 -0.12
C ALA A 126 -6.72 0.58 -0.78
N THR A 127 -6.93 -0.68 -1.16
CA THR A 127 -8.14 -1.14 -1.90
C THR A 127 -8.96 -2.19 -1.14
N GLY A 128 -8.49 -2.68 0.00
CA GLY A 128 -9.17 -3.72 0.78
C GLY A 128 -9.16 -5.12 0.18
N ALA A 129 -8.23 -5.42 -0.72
CA ALA A 129 -8.12 -6.73 -1.37
C ALA A 129 -7.15 -7.62 -0.58
N GLY A 130 -7.63 -8.68 0.07
CA GLY A 130 -6.78 -9.47 0.96
C GLY A 130 -5.63 -10.21 0.29
N PHE A 131 -4.51 -10.43 1.00
CA PHE A 131 -3.34 -11.18 0.49
C PHE A 131 -3.14 -12.53 1.19
N THR A 132 -2.57 -13.52 0.47
CA THR A 132 -2.30 -14.89 0.95
C THR A 132 -0.82 -15.19 1.16
N VAL A 133 -0.41 -15.42 2.40
CA VAL A 133 0.96 -15.85 2.74
C VAL A 133 1.03 -17.38 2.82
N ARG A 134 2.03 -18.00 2.17
CA ARG A 134 2.42 -19.40 2.44
C ARG A 134 3.58 -19.41 3.42
N THR A 135 3.36 -19.96 4.61
CA THR A 135 4.42 -20.15 5.61
C THR A 135 5.25 -21.39 5.29
N LEU A 136 6.58 -21.26 5.44
CA LEU A 136 7.55 -22.35 5.31
C LEU A 136 7.29 -23.44 6.35
N TYR A 137 7.19 -24.67 5.87
CA TYR A 137 7.20 -25.93 6.62
C TYR A 137 6.23 -26.00 7.82
N THR A 138 4.94 -26.17 7.55
CA THR A 138 4.10 -27.32 7.98
C THR A 138 2.61 -26.96 7.83
N THR A 139 1.85 -27.85 7.17
CA THR A 139 0.37 -27.92 7.06
C THR A 139 -0.41 -26.77 6.38
N THR A 140 -0.87 -27.10 5.17
CA THR A 140 -2.07 -26.70 4.38
C THR A 140 -3.14 -25.74 4.96
N GLY A 141 -2.77 -24.51 5.32
CA GLY A 141 -3.71 -23.39 5.50
C GLY A 141 -3.30 -22.19 4.64
N GLN A 142 -4.21 -21.65 3.82
CA GLN A 142 -4.03 -20.37 3.11
C GLN A 142 -4.66 -19.26 3.97
N GLU A 143 -3.89 -18.26 4.39
CA GLU A 143 -4.36 -17.19 5.28
C GLU A 143 -4.53 -15.87 4.51
N LEU A 144 -5.68 -15.19 4.65
CA LEU A 144 -6.02 -13.94 3.94
C LEU A 144 -5.89 -12.71 4.87
N PHE A 145 -5.12 -11.69 4.48
CA PHE A 145 -4.96 -10.44 5.27
C PHE A 145 -5.64 -9.25 4.59
N ILE A 146 -6.66 -8.63 5.20
CA ILE A 146 -7.36 -7.44 4.68
C ILE A 146 -7.03 -6.21 5.52
N PHE A 147 -6.51 -5.16 4.88
CA PHE A 147 -6.29 -3.85 5.49
C PHE A 147 -7.09 -2.79 4.71
N LYS A 148 -7.67 -1.79 5.38
CA LYS A 148 -8.36 -0.64 4.75
C LYS A 148 -8.07 0.64 5.53
N ARG A 149 -6.96 1.32 5.24
CA ARG A 149 -6.66 2.67 5.76
C ARG A 149 -5.85 3.48 4.76
N PRO A 150 -6.22 4.75 4.48
CA PRO A 150 -5.36 5.67 3.73
C PRO A 150 -4.07 5.88 4.52
N ILE A 151 -2.92 5.67 3.87
CA ILE A 151 -1.59 5.89 4.46
C ILE A 151 -0.93 7.03 3.68
N ILE A 152 -0.43 8.04 4.41
CA ILE A 152 0.38 9.12 3.83
C ILE A 152 1.84 8.82 4.15
N PHE A 153 2.67 8.74 3.11
CA PHE A 153 4.11 8.64 3.23
C PHE A 153 4.75 9.97 2.83
N ASN A 154 5.80 10.38 3.54
CA ASN A 154 6.66 11.47 3.14
C ASN A 154 8.09 10.95 2.93
N GLY A 155 8.79 11.51 1.95
CA GLY A 155 10.20 11.24 1.72
C GLY A 155 10.70 11.89 0.45
N ILE A 156 12.02 11.97 0.34
CA ILE A 156 12.72 12.70 -0.73
C ILE A 156 13.09 11.75 -1.89
N SER A 157 13.13 10.44 -1.62
CA SER A 157 13.45 9.40 -2.60
C SER A 157 12.19 8.65 -3.05
N ASP A 158 12.28 7.99 -4.21
CA ASP A 158 11.26 7.11 -4.79
C ASP A 158 10.87 5.97 -3.85
N LEU A 159 9.99 6.27 -2.88
CA LEU A 159 9.47 5.31 -1.90
C LEU A 159 8.68 4.18 -2.57
N VAL A 160 8.24 4.40 -3.81
CA VAL A 160 7.32 3.55 -4.54
C VAL A 160 8.05 2.78 -5.64
N THR A 161 9.03 1.97 -5.26
CA THR A 161 9.73 1.06 -6.20
C THR A 161 8.92 -0.20 -6.51
N LYS A 162 7.82 -0.44 -5.77
CA LYS A 162 6.98 -1.63 -5.93
C LYS A 162 5.69 -1.30 -6.68
N HIS A 163 5.59 -1.92 -7.84
CA HIS A 163 4.53 -1.85 -8.83
C HIS A 163 3.09 -1.85 -8.32
N ASP A 164 2.78 -2.74 -7.37
CA ASP A 164 1.42 -2.88 -6.84
C ASP A 164 1.03 -1.74 -5.88
N PHE A 165 2.03 -1.04 -5.34
CA PHE A 165 1.84 0.13 -4.49
C PHE A 165 1.66 1.40 -5.33
N ALA A 166 2.40 1.52 -6.43
CA ALA A 166 2.34 2.65 -7.37
C ALA A 166 0.93 2.85 -7.95
N ASP A 167 0.32 1.77 -8.44
CA ASP A 167 -1.03 1.80 -8.99
C ASP A 167 -2.13 2.11 -7.95
N ARG A 168 -1.79 2.11 -6.66
CA ARG A 168 -2.71 2.31 -5.55
C ARG A 168 -2.36 3.52 -4.67
N ALA A 169 -1.44 4.37 -5.13
CA ALA A 169 -1.00 5.56 -4.44
C ALA A 169 -1.40 6.82 -5.23
N LEU A 170 -1.60 7.91 -4.52
CA LEU A 170 -1.58 9.26 -5.08
C LEU A 170 -0.24 9.86 -4.67
N VAL A 171 0.60 10.22 -5.63
CA VAL A 171 1.89 10.85 -5.33
C VAL A 171 1.79 12.34 -5.55
N VAL A 172 2.03 13.10 -4.49
CA VAL A 172 2.00 14.57 -4.55
C VAL A 172 3.43 15.07 -4.47
N THR A 173 3.99 15.47 -5.61
CA THR A 173 5.32 16.08 -5.68
C THR A 173 5.22 17.55 -5.31
N LEU A 174 5.83 17.93 -4.19
CA LEU A 174 5.86 19.32 -3.73
C LEU A 174 7.12 20.02 -4.27
N PRO A 175 7.01 21.20 -4.92
CA PRO A 175 8.17 21.92 -5.40
C PRO A 175 9.04 22.42 -4.24
N PRO A 176 10.37 22.58 -4.45
CA PRO A 176 11.25 23.12 -3.44
C PRO A 176 10.84 24.56 -3.08
N ILE A 177 10.82 24.86 -1.77
CA ILE A 177 10.47 26.20 -1.27
C ILE A 177 11.66 27.14 -1.50
N ARG A 178 11.48 28.13 -2.38
CA ARG A 178 12.45 29.20 -2.66
C ARG A 178 12.79 29.96 -1.38
N ALA A 179 14.02 30.47 -1.28
CA ALA A 179 14.52 31.09 -0.05
C ALA A 179 13.65 32.26 0.41
N GLU A 180 13.15 33.04 -0.55
CA GLU A 180 12.32 34.23 -0.37
C GLU A 180 10.89 33.90 0.06
N SER A 181 10.44 32.66 -0.17
CA SER A 181 9.10 32.18 0.18
C SER A 181 9.07 31.40 1.51
N ARG A 182 10.21 31.27 2.19
CA ARG A 182 10.30 30.56 3.48
C ARG A 182 9.64 31.40 4.56
N ARG A 183 8.76 30.76 5.33
CA ARG A 183 8.00 31.41 6.42
C ARG A 183 8.25 30.71 7.74
N PRO A 184 8.28 31.43 8.87
CA PRO A 184 8.33 30.83 10.19
C PRO A 184 7.14 29.88 10.44
N MET A 185 7.41 28.76 11.10
CA MET A 185 6.39 27.75 11.45
C MET A 185 5.24 28.35 12.28
N SER A 186 5.51 29.36 13.12
CA SER A 186 4.51 30.07 13.90
C SER A 186 3.47 30.79 13.04
N GLU A 187 3.90 31.43 11.96
CA GLU A 187 3.01 32.12 11.01
C GLU A 187 2.15 31.13 10.23
N ILE A 188 2.77 30.05 9.74
CA ILE A 188 2.08 28.97 9.02
C ILE A 188 0.99 28.35 9.92
N LYS A 189 1.31 28.08 11.19
CA LYS A 189 0.33 27.53 12.15
C LYS A 189 -0.83 28.49 12.39
N ARG A 190 -0.57 29.79 12.54
CA ARG A 190 -1.62 30.80 12.76
C ARG A 190 -2.58 30.88 11.58
N GLU A 191 -2.03 30.91 10.37
CA GLU A 191 -2.84 30.91 9.14
C GLU A 191 -3.63 29.61 9.00
N TRP A 192 -3.01 28.45 9.27
CA TRP A 192 -3.68 27.16 9.25
C TRP A 192 -4.86 27.10 10.22
N GLN A 193 -4.76 27.64 11.44
CA GLN A 193 -5.91 27.66 12.36
C GLN A 193 -7.10 28.44 11.81
N THR A 194 -6.83 29.48 11.02
CA THR A 194 -7.86 30.29 10.37
C THR A 194 -8.47 29.55 9.18
N LEU A 195 -7.67 28.87 8.38
CA LEU A 195 -8.11 28.14 7.17
C LEU A 195 -8.80 26.79 7.49
N ARG A 196 -8.37 26.12 8.57
CA ARG A 196 -8.82 24.77 8.93
C ARG A 196 -10.35 24.57 8.94
N PRO A 197 -11.19 25.43 9.55
CA PRO A 197 -12.64 25.21 9.53
C PRO A 197 -13.22 25.28 8.12
N TYR A 198 -12.73 26.18 7.27
CA TYR A 198 -13.16 26.29 5.87
C TYR A 198 -12.72 25.07 5.05
N ALA A 199 -11.48 24.61 5.24
CA ALA A 199 -10.97 23.41 4.58
C ALA A 199 -11.79 22.17 4.97
N LEU A 200 -12.16 22.04 6.25
CA LEU A 200 -13.04 20.96 6.70
C LEU A 200 -14.45 21.07 6.08
N GLY A 201 -15.02 22.27 6.02
CA GLY A 201 -16.31 22.52 5.39
C GLY A 201 -16.31 22.09 3.91
N ALA A 202 -15.33 22.55 3.15
CA ALA A 202 -15.17 22.18 1.73
C ALA A 202 -15.03 20.65 1.53
N LEU A 203 -14.30 19.96 2.42
CA LEU A 203 -14.21 18.50 2.38
C LEU A 203 -15.56 17.83 2.71
N CYS A 204 -16.33 18.36 3.65
CA CYS A 204 -17.67 17.87 3.95
C CYS A 204 -18.63 18.09 2.77
N ASP A 205 -18.58 19.25 2.11
CA ASP A 205 -19.38 19.54 0.92
C ASP A 205 -19.06 18.56 -0.20
N ALA A 206 -17.77 18.30 -0.45
CA ALA A 206 -17.32 17.30 -1.42
C ALA A 206 -17.83 15.88 -1.09
N ILE A 207 -17.86 15.48 0.19
CA ILE A 207 -18.39 14.19 0.62
C ILE A 207 -19.91 14.10 0.38
N VAL A 208 -20.66 15.17 0.71
CA VAL A 208 -22.10 15.21 0.49
C VAL A 208 -22.43 15.10 -0.99
N GLU A 209 -21.69 15.82 -1.84
CA GLU A 209 -21.87 15.76 -3.29
C GLU A 209 -21.50 14.38 -3.85
N ALA A 210 -20.42 13.77 -3.37
CA ALA A 210 -20.06 12.40 -3.72
C ALA A 210 -21.17 11.42 -3.39
N LEU A 211 -21.72 11.46 -2.17
CA LEU A 211 -22.81 10.60 -1.74
C LEU A 211 -24.07 10.78 -2.59
N ARG A 212 -24.40 12.01 -2.97
CA ARG A 212 -25.56 12.33 -3.82
C ARG A 212 -25.40 11.78 -5.23
N ASN A 213 -24.20 11.87 -5.80
CA ASN A 213 -23.96 11.57 -7.20
C ASN A 213 -23.42 10.16 -7.47
N TYR A 214 -22.97 9.44 -6.43
CA TYR A 214 -22.22 8.18 -6.58
C TYR A 214 -22.90 7.18 -7.52
N ASP A 215 -24.19 6.94 -7.36
CA ASP A 215 -24.92 5.96 -8.18
C ASP A 215 -25.16 6.42 -9.63
N HIS A 216 -24.97 7.71 -9.92
CA HIS A 216 -25.16 8.32 -11.23
C HIS A 216 -23.85 8.50 -12.03
N VAL A 217 -22.69 8.26 -11.43
CA VAL A 217 -21.40 8.37 -12.11
C VAL A 217 -21.08 7.11 -12.90
N HIS A 218 -20.77 7.29 -14.19
CA HIS A 218 -20.22 6.28 -15.08
C HIS A 218 -18.80 6.67 -15.51
N LEU A 219 -17.88 5.71 -15.47
CA LEU A 219 -16.50 5.87 -15.95
C LEU A 219 -16.34 5.09 -17.26
N ASP A 220 -16.08 5.77 -18.37
CA ASP A 220 -15.86 5.13 -19.68
C ASP A 220 -14.65 4.18 -19.66
N ARG A 221 -13.60 4.56 -18.93
CA ARG A 221 -12.43 3.73 -18.64
C ARG A 221 -12.11 3.77 -17.16
N ALA A 222 -12.48 2.71 -16.45
CA ALA A 222 -12.19 2.58 -15.03
C ALA A 222 -10.69 2.28 -14.79
N PRO A 223 -10.01 3.06 -13.93
CA PRO A 223 -8.65 2.75 -13.52
C PRO A 223 -8.63 1.60 -12.51
N ARG A 224 -7.43 1.13 -12.14
CA ARG A 224 -7.26 0.01 -11.19
C ARG A 224 -7.93 0.27 -9.83
N MET A 225 -7.98 1.51 -9.38
CA MET A 225 -8.75 1.95 -8.21
C MET A 225 -10.13 2.48 -8.60
N ALA A 226 -10.95 1.66 -9.28
CA ALA A 226 -12.22 2.07 -9.88
C ALA A 226 -13.18 2.74 -8.89
N ASP A 227 -13.39 2.15 -7.70
CA ASP A 227 -14.31 2.70 -6.70
C ASP A 227 -13.84 4.05 -6.15
N PHE A 228 -12.53 4.20 -5.95
CA PHE A 228 -11.92 5.47 -5.54
C PHE A 228 -12.09 6.52 -6.63
N ALA A 229 -11.77 6.20 -7.88
CA ALA A 229 -11.93 7.13 -8.99
C ALA A 229 -13.38 7.56 -9.17
N LYS A 230 -14.33 6.60 -9.11
CA LYS A 230 -15.75 6.88 -9.18
C LYS A 230 -16.22 7.80 -8.05
N TRP A 231 -15.72 7.56 -6.83
CA TRP A 231 -16.04 8.40 -5.67
C TRP A 231 -15.56 9.85 -5.83
N VAL A 232 -14.32 10.04 -6.32
CA VAL A 232 -13.78 11.39 -6.53
C VAL A 232 -14.49 12.10 -7.70
N VAL A 233 -14.79 11.39 -8.78
CA VAL A 233 -15.59 11.95 -9.89
C VAL A 233 -16.99 12.34 -9.43
N ALA A 234 -17.61 11.58 -8.51
CA ALA A 234 -18.88 11.98 -7.91
C ALA A 234 -18.78 13.27 -7.07
N ALA A 235 -17.60 13.52 -6.48
CA ALA A 235 -17.31 14.69 -5.68
C ALA A 235 -16.90 15.93 -6.50
N GLU A 236 -16.45 15.75 -7.75
CA GLU A 236 -15.93 16.82 -8.64
C GLU A 236 -16.79 18.10 -8.64
N PRO A 237 -18.13 18.05 -8.70
CA PRO A 237 -18.94 19.26 -8.77
C PRO A 237 -18.83 20.19 -7.55
N ALA A 238 -18.41 19.66 -6.40
CA ALA A 238 -18.19 20.43 -5.17
C ALA A 238 -16.72 20.83 -4.97
N LEU A 239 -15.83 20.45 -5.89
CA LEU A 239 -14.41 20.76 -5.85
C LEU A 239 -14.08 21.87 -6.86
N PRO A 240 -12.97 22.61 -6.67
CA PRO A 240 -12.60 23.72 -7.57
C PRO A 240 -11.96 23.19 -8.87
N TRP A 241 -12.59 22.21 -9.50
CA TRP A 241 -12.11 21.49 -10.67
C TRP A 241 -13.13 21.55 -11.80
N GLU A 242 -12.66 21.48 -13.04
CA GLU A 242 -13.52 21.27 -14.19
C GLU A 242 -13.99 19.81 -14.23
N ARG A 243 -15.17 19.57 -14.82
CA ARG A 243 -15.71 18.21 -14.96
C ARG A 243 -14.75 17.32 -15.75
N GLY A 244 -14.40 16.16 -15.19
CA GLY A 244 -13.47 15.21 -15.77
C GLY A 244 -11.99 15.54 -15.55
N GLN A 245 -11.67 16.69 -14.96
CA GLN A 245 -10.28 17.10 -14.70
C GLN A 245 -9.56 16.13 -13.78
N PHE A 246 -10.25 15.56 -12.78
CA PHE A 246 -9.61 14.61 -11.86
C PHE A 246 -9.08 13.39 -12.60
N MET A 247 -9.84 12.84 -13.55
CA MET A 247 -9.41 11.64 -14.29
C MET A 247 -8.18 11.90 -15.16
N VAL A 248 -8.07 13.10 -15.75
CA VAL A 248 -6.90 13.52 -16.52
C VAL A 248 -5.66 13.61 -15.63
N GLU A 249 -5.76 14.31 -14.50
CA GLU A 249 -4.63 14.47 -13.57
C GLU A 249 -4.27 13.16 -12.87
N TYR A 250 -5.26 12.32 -12.56
CA TYR A 250 -5.03 11.02 -11.95
C TYR A 250 -4.30 10.07 -12.90
N GLU A 251 -4.65 10.06 -14.19
CA GLU A 251 -3.92 9.23 -15.16
C GLU A 251 -2.48 9.74 -15.37
N LYS A 252 -2.28 11.07 -15.40
CA LYS A 252 -0.95 11.66 -15.43
C LYS A 252 -0.12 11.24 -14.21
N ASN A 253 -0.71 11.31 -13.01
CA ASN A 253 -0.05 10.87 -11.78
C ASN A 253 0.39 9.41 -11.83
N ARG A 254 -0.46 8.53 -12.39
CA ARG A 254 -0.14 7.11 -12.59
C ARG A 254 0.99 6.90 -13.60
N LEU A 255 0.99 7.65 -14.70
CA LEU A 255 2.03 7.54 -15.75
C LEU A 255 3.40 8.02 -15.23
N GLU A 256 3.44 9.12 -14.48
CA GLU A 256 4.68 9.61 -13.85
C GLU A 256 5.25 8.58 -12.87
N LEU A 257 4.39 7.92 -12.09
CA LEU A 257 4.81 6.84 -11.19
C LEU A 257 5.37 5.62 -11.92
N ILE A 258 4.76 5.27 -13.04
CA ILE A 258 5.23 4.19 -13.92
C ILE A 258 6.61 4.52 -14.47
N GLU A 259 6.85 5.77 -14.85
CA GLU A 259 8.12 6.24 -15.39
C GLU A 259 9.27 6.15 -14.36
N VAL A 260 9.05 6.71 -13.16
CA VAL A 260 10.00 6.60 -12.05
C VAL A 260 10.30 5.14 -11.69
N ALA A 261 9.26 4.30 -11.66
CA ALA A 261 9.44 2.87 -11.38
C ALA A 261 10.29 2.17 -12.45
N ILE A 262 10.08 2.48 -13.73
CA ILE A 262 10.88 1.96 -14.85
C ILE A 262 12.33 2.43 -14.73
N GLU A 263 12.57 3.71 -14.46
CA GLU A 263 13.92 4.28 -14.29
C GLU A 263 14.69 3.65 -13.13
N SER A 264 13.99 3.21 -12.08
CA SER A 264 14.60 2.55 -10.92
C SER A 264 14.91 1.05 -11.15
N ASP A 265 14.28 0.40 -12.15
CA ASP A 265 14.44 -1.03 -12.40
C ASP A 265 15.35 -1.33 -13.61
N PRO A 266 16.53 -1.94 -13.40
CA PRO A 266 17.47 -2.22 -14.47
C PRO A 266 16.91 -3.09 -15.60
N ILE A 267 16.00 -4.02 -15.30
CA ILE A 267 15.42 -4.89 -16.33
C ILE A 267 14.49 -4.09 -17.24
N SER A 268 13.65 -3.25 -16.65
CA SER A 268 12.72 -2.38 -17.37
C SER A 268 13.46 -1.43 -18.31
N LEU A 269 14.50 -0.76 -17.81
CA LEU A 269 15.38 0.08 -18.64
C LEU A 269 16.01 -0.69 -19.79
N SER A 270 16.60 -1.86 -19.52
CA SER A 270 17.26 -2.65 -20.57
C SER A 270 16.29 -3.19 -21.60
N VAL A 271 15.06 -3.55 -21.20
CA VAL A 271 14.02 -3.98 -22.15
C VAL A 271 13.59 -2.82 -23.03
N MET A 272 13.36 -1.63 -22.47
CA MET A 272 12.99 -0.45 -23.28
C MET A 272 14.11 -0.09 -24.26
N GLU A 273 15.36 -0.05 -23.80
CA GLU A 273 16.51 0.28 -24.65
C GLU A 273 16.72 -0.75 -25.76
N MET A 274 16.56 -2.04 -25.43
CA MET A 274 16.62 -3.11 -26.43
C MET A 274 15.51 -2.96 -27.47
N MET A 275 14.25 -2.76 -27.05
CA MET A 275 13.11 -2.62 -27.95
C MET A 275 13.23 -1.38 -28.85
N ASN A 276 13.75 -0.26 -28.33
CA ASN A 276 13.98 0.95 -29.12
C ASN A 276 15.02 0.76 -30.23
N ARG A 277 15.99 -0.14 -30.04
CA ARG A 277 17.05 -0.44 -31.02
C ARG A 277 16.71 -1.61 -31.94
N LEU A 278 15.67 -2.38 -31.62
CA LEU A 278 15.34 -3.60 -32.32
C LEU A 278 14.57 -3.30 -33.61
N GLU A 279 15.21 -3.50 -34.76
CA GLU A 279 14.53 -3.46 -36.06
C GLU A 279 13.49 -4.58 -36.14
N GLY A 280 12.21 -4.22 -36.32
CA GLY A 280 11.10 -5.17 -36.44
C GLY A 280 10.17 -5.25 -35.23
N ASN A 281 10.38 -4.44 -34.18
CA ASN A 281 9.44 -4.26 -33.05
C ASN A 281 9.04 -5.55 -32.32
N LYS A 282 9.77 -6.66 -32.50
CA LYS A 282 9.45 -7.97 -31.93
C LYS A 282 10.70 -8.80 -31.68
N TRP A 283 10.86 -9.28 -30.45
CA TRP A 283 11.89 -10.23 -30.06
C TRP A 283 11.26 -11.57 -29.63
N THR A 284 11.90 -12.70 -29.93
CA THR A 284 11.43 -14.02 -29.46
C THR A 284 12.58 -14.99 -29.22
N GLY A 285 12.69 -15.53 -28.01
CA GLY A 285 13.78 -16.43 -27.64
C GLY A 285 13.59 -17.13 -26.30
N THR A 286 14.64 -17.77 -25.80
CA THR A 286 14.61 -18.44 -24.48
C THR A 286 14.84 -17.42 -23.36
N PRO A 287 14.39 -17.69 -22.12
CA PRO A 287 14.67 -16.81 -20.97
C PRO A 287 16.16 -16.54 -20.76
N THR A 288 17.01 -17.57 -20.97
CA THR A 288 18.46 -17.44 -20.88
C THR A 288 19.03 -16.57 -22.00
N GLY A 289 18.52 -16.72 -23.23
CA GLY A 289 18.91 -15.88 -24.36
C GLY A 289 18.56 -14.43 -24.12
N LEU A 290 17.33 -14.16 -23.68
CA LEU A 290 16.86 -12.80 -23.38
C LEU A 290 17.72 -12.14 -22.31
N LEU A 291 17.99 -12.85 -21.20
CA LEU A 291 18.80 -12.32 -20.11
C LEU A 291 20.22 -11.96 -20.56
N LYS A 292 20.83 -12.78 -21.42
CA LYS A 292 22.16 -12.53 -21.97
C LYS A 292 22.16 -11.30 -22.88
N GLU A 293 21.14 -11.15 -23.71
CA GLU A 293 21.02 -10.04 -24.64
C GLU A 293 20.76 -8.72 -23.93
N LEU A 294 19.84 -8.71 -22.96
CA LEU A 294 19.54 -7.54 -22.12
C LEU A 294 20.75 -7.04 -21.33
N ALA A 295 21.70 -7.93 -20.99
CA ALA A 295 22.93 -7.53 -20.30
C ALA A 295 23.77 -6.52 -21.11
N GLY A 296 23.64 -6.51 -22.44
CA GLY A 296 24.30 -5.54 -23.33
C GLY A 296 23.65 -4.15 -23.33
N TYR A 297 22.43 -4.03 -22.82
CA TYR A 297 21.64 -2.79 -22.77
C TYR A 297 21.54 -2.21 -21.36
N VAL A 298 22.38 -2.67 -20.41
CA VAL A 298 22.38 -2.14 -19.05
C VAL A 298 23.24 -0.88 -18.97
N PRO A 299 22.70 0.28 -18.56
CA PRO A 299 23.51 1.48 -18.39
C PRO A 299 24.63 1.29 -17.35
N ASN A 300 25.82 1.82 -17.62
CA ASN A 300 26.96 1.93 -16.68
C ASN A 300 27.39 0.63 -15.98
N ASN A 301 27.61 -0.47 -16.73
CA ASN A 301 28.07 -1.76 -16.17
C ASN A 301 27.15 -2.35 -15.07
N GLY A 302 25.87 -1.99 -15.07
CA GLY A 302 24.88 -2.42 -14.06
C GLY A 302 24.66 -3.94 -13.96
N ALA A 303 25.07 -4.72 -14.96
CA ALA A 303 25.06 -6.18 -14.92
C ALA A 303 25.94 -6.77 -13.79
N ARG A 304 26.91 -6.00 -13.28
CA ARG A 304 27.73 -6.33 -12.09
C ARG A 304 27.11 -5.88 -10.76
N LYS A 305 25.98 -5.16 -10.75
CA LYS A 305 25.30 -4.73 -9.51
C LYS A 305 24.49 -5.87 -8.90
N LYS A 306 24.38 -5.87 -7.57
CA LYS A 306 23.60 -6.82 -6.74
C LYS A 306 22.12 -6.96 -7.18
N ASN A 307 21.60 -5.98 -7.92
CA ASN A 307 20.22 -5.95 -8.40
C ASN A 307 20.01 -6.55 -9.80
N TRP A 308 21.03 -7.05 -10.52
CA TRP A 308 20.82 -7.75 -11.79
C TRP A 308 20.55 -9.25 -11.56
N PRO A 309 19.54 -9.86 -12.20
CA PRO A 309 19.24 -11.28 -12.00
C PRO A 309 20.38 -12.17 -12.54
N GLN A 310 20.94 -13.00 -11.66
CA GLN A 310 22.02 -13.93 -11.99
C GLN A 310 21.55 -15.28 -12.52
N ALA A 311 20.23 -15.55 -12.49
CA ALA A 311 19.65 -16.81 -12.93
C ALA A 311 18.38 -16.60 -13.78
N PRO A 312 18.15 -17.40 -14.85
CA PRO A 312 17.02 -17.22 -15.77
C PRO A 312 15.63 -17.33 -15.10
N ASN A 313 15.51 -18.12 -14.04
CA ASN A 313 14.28 -18.24 -13.24
C ASN A 313 13.99 -16.95 -12.44
N ILE A 314 15.01 -16.34 -11.83
CA ILE A 314 14.90 -15.05 -11.14
C ILE A 314 14.53 -13.95 -12.12
N PHE A 315 15.20 -13.92 -13.28
CA PHE A 315 14.88 -13.00 -14.37
C PHE A 315 13.42 -13.14 -14.82
N THR A 316 12.94 -14.35 -15.12
CA THR A 316 11.56 -14.58 -15.57
C THR A 316 10.54 -14.08 -14.54
N ASN A 317 10.79 -14.31 -13.25
CA ASN A 317 9.92 -13.83 -12.18
C ASN A 317 9.91 -12.30 -12.07
N ARG A 318 11.07 -11.64 -12.24
CA ARG A 318 11.12 -10.19 -12.28
C ARG A 318 10.47 -9.61 -13.53
N LEU A 319 10.70 -10.20 -14.70
CA LEU A 319 10.08 -9.78 -15.96
C LEU A 319 8.55 -9.79 -15.87
N ARG A 320 7.97 -10.82 -15.24
CA ARG A 320 6.54 -10.88 -14.96
C ARG A 320 6.03 -9.77 -14.06
N ARG A 321 6.84 -9.29 -13.10
CA ARG A 321 6.48 -8.19 -12.20
C ARG A 321 6.47 -6.84 -12.93
N VAL A 322 7.40 -6.65 -13.85
CA VAL A 322 7.52 -5.39 -14.62
C VAL A 322 6.64 -5.35 -15.87
N GLN A 323 6.02 -6.48 -16.24
CA GLN A 323 5.19 -6.62 -17.46
C GLN A 323 4.09 -5.56 -17.57
N THR A 324 3.46 -5.16 -16.46
CA THR A 324 2.41 -4.14 -16.47
C THR A 324 2.93 -2.76 -16.90
N PHE A 325 4.16 -2.39 -16.51
CA PHE A 325 4.81 -1.11 -16.85
C PHE A 325 5.24 -1.10 -18.30
N LEU A 326 5.84 -2.21 -18.72
CA LEU A 326 6.19 -2.43 -20.12
C LEU A 326 4.94 -2.28 -20.99
N ARG A 327 3.80 -2.86 -20.59
CA ARG A 327 2.54 -2.71 -21.32
C ARG A 327 2.05 -1.27 -21.37
N ALA A 328 2.17 -0.51 -20.28
CA ALA A 328 1.82 0.91 -20.25
C ALA A 328 2.69 1.76 -21.19
N LYS A 329 3.95 1.37 -21.39
CA LYS A 329 4.86 1.94 -22.41
C LYS A 329 4.73 1.26 -23.78
N GLY A 330 3.69 0.46 -24.00
CA GLY A 330 3.41 -0.17 -25.29
C GLY A 330 4.28 -1.38 -25.61
N ILE A 331 4.84 -2.09 -24.62
CA ILE A 331 5.60 -3.32 -24.80
C ILE A 331 4.84 -4.49 -24.18
N GLU A 332 4.41 -5.45 -24.99
CA GLU A 332 3.75 -6.66 -24.51
C GLU A 332 4.76 -7.81 -24.33
N VAL A 333 4.64 -8.50 -23.19
CA VAL A 333 5.46 -9.67 -22.84
C VAL A 333 4.59 -10.92 -22.85
N GLU A 334 4.91 -11.89 -23.69
CA GLU A 334 4.21 -13.18 -23.74
C GLU A 334 5.12 -14.32 -23.30
N HIS A 335 4.54 -15.26 -22.55
CA HIS A 335 5.22 -16.47 -22.11
C HIS A 335 4.53 -17.71 -22.69
N THR A 336 5.22 -18.49 -23.51
CA THR A 336 4.69 -19.75 -24.02
C THR A 336 5.02 -20.92 -23.10
N LYS A 337 3.99 -21.73 -22.80
CA LYS A 337 4.08 -22.90 -21.91
C LYS A 337 4.19 -24.25 -22.66
N SER A 338 3.92 -24.29 -23.96
CA SER A 338 3.94 -25.52 -24.76
C SER A 338 5.30 -25.75 -25.41
N GLY A 339 5.92 -26.90 -25.14
CA GLY A 339 7.22 -27.30 -25.70
C GLY A 339 8.42 -26.58 -25.07
N LYS A 340 9.21 -25.85 -25.87
CA LYS A 340 10.36 -25.06 -25.39
C LYS A 340 9.85 -23.74 -24.79
N ARG A 341 10.19 -23.44 -23.53
CA ARG A 341 9.86 -22.16 -22.87
C ARG A 341 10.43 -20.99 -23.67
N ARG A 342 9.57 -20.15 -24.26
CA ARG A 342 9.99 -18.91 -24.94
C ARG A 342 9.34 -17.69 -24.30
N ILE A 343 10.02 -16.56 -24.47
CA ILE A 343 9.54 -15.23 -24.15
C ILE A 343 9.46 -14.46 -25.46
N THR A 344 8.35 -13.77 -25.67
CA THR A 344 8.17 -12.84 -26.77
C THR A 344 8.01 -11.43 -26.20
N LEU A 345 8.75 -10.47 -26.72
CA LEU A 345 8.55 -9.05 -26.49
C LEU A 345 8.06 -8.43 -27.79
N LYS A 346 7.02 -7.60 -27.77
CA LYS A 346 6.52 -6.92 -28.97
C LYS A 346 6.03 -5.52 -28.65
N MET A 347 6.24 -4.57 -29.57
CA MET A 347 5.57 -3.27 -29.47
C MET A 347 4.08 -3.45 -29.76
N TRP A 348 3.25 -2.96 -28.84
CA TRP A 348 1.82 -2.85 -28.99
C TRP A 348 1.51 -1.64 -29.85
N SER A 349 1.14 -1.86 -31.11
CA SER A 349 0.47 -0.83 -31.91
C SER A 349 -0.96 -0.69 -31.36
N GLN A 350 -1.29 0.46 -30.77
CA GLN A 350 -2.70 0.75 -30.50
C GLN A 350 -3.42 0.72 -31.85
N GLY A 351 -4.41 -0.17 -31.97
CA GLY A 351 -5.36 -0.11 -33.07
C GLY A 351 -6.04 1.26 -33.07
N ALA A 352 -6.23 1.78 -34.28
CA ALA A 352 -6.87 3.04 -34.61
C ALA A 352 -8.21 3.29 -33.90
#